data_AF-A0A5M3XTJ5-F1
#
_entry.id   AF-A0A5M3XTJ5-F1
#
_cell.length_a   1.000
_cell.length_b   1.000
_cell.length_c   1.000
_cell.angle_alpha   90.00
_cell.angle_beta   90.00
_cell.angle_gamma   90.00
#
_symmetry.space_group_name_H-M   'P 1'
#
loop_
_entity.id
_entity.type
_entity.pdbx_description
1 polymer ?
#
loop_
_entity_poly.entity_id
_entity_poly.type
_entity_poly.pdbx_seq_one_letter_code
_entity_poly.pdbx_strand_id
1 'polypeptide(L)'
;MWPIRWSDGVMVGRAAELATVRSMVDGVRRGRGGVLLVSGEAGIGKSRLLREAAERARDAGLAVATGRAVEGGGTYRPLSEALGALRSATPHLLVPAGDELRWRHTLTREAVLAGVTPPERAAVARRAADVLLSRGEPARCTARRITWRGRRLPARCDPRW
;
A
#
# COMPACT_ATOMS: atom_id res chain seq x y z
N MET A 1 -29.21 -9.96 27.10
CA MET A 1 -28.68 -11.20 27.68
C MET A 1 -28.69 -12.27 26.60
N TRP A 2 -27.54 -12.56 25.98
CA TRP A 2 -27.40 -13.61 24.94
C TRP A 2 -26.07 -14.34 25.16
N PRO A 3 -26.02 -15.68 25.25
CA PRO A 3 -24.77 -16.39 25.44
C PRO A 3 -24.23 -16.83 24.07
N ILE A 4 -23.03 -16.37 23.69
CA ILE A 4 -22.27 -16.98 22.61
C ILE A 4 -21.18 -17.82 23.28
N ARG A 5 -21.30 -19.15 23.20
CA ARG A 5 -20.27 -20.08 23.64
C ARG A 5 -19.25 -20.28 22.52
N TRP A 6 -17.97 -20.26 22.89
CA TRP A 6 -16.85 -20.59 22.02
C TRP A 6 -16.42 -22.02 22.33
N SER A 7 -16.32 -22.88 21.31
CA SER A 7 -15.72 -24.21 21.42
C SER A 7 -14.72 -24.40 20.28
N ASP A 8 -13.56 -24.91 20.64
CA ASP A 8 -12.33 -25.15 19.88
C ASP A 8 -12.43 -25.18 18.34
N GLY A 9 -11.75 -24.21 17.70
CA GLY A 9 -11.33 -24.33 16.30
C GLY A 9 -12.31 -23.88 15.22
N VAL A 10 -13.63 -23.86 15.47
CA VAL A 10 -14.64 -23.50 14.45
C VAL A 10 -15.26 -22.12 14.74
N MET A 11 -15.27 -21.20 13.77
CA MET A 11 -16.02 -19.93 13.91
C MET A 11 -17.53 -20.19 13.72
N VAL A 12 -18.25 -20.42 14.82
CA VAL A 12 -19.72 -20.54 14.82
C VAL A 12 -20.35 -19.14 14.90
N GLY A 13 -21.36 -18.86 14.06
CA GLY A 13 -22.18 -17.65 14.15
C GLY A 13 -21.80 -16.45 13.28
N ARG A 14 -20.79 -16.56 12.39
CA ARG A 14 -20.33 -15.44 11.52
C ARG A 14 -20.56 -15.63 10.02
N ALA A 15 -21.57 -16.40 9.64
CA ALA A 15 -21.86 -16.69 8.23
C ALA A 15 -22.14 -15.41 7.42
N ALA A 16 -22.83 -14.44 8.04
CA ALA A 16 -23.14 -13.15 7.44
C ALA A 16 -21.88 -12.31 7.20
N GLU A 17 -20.98 -12.20 8.18
CA GLU A 17 -19.75 -11.42 8.03
C GLU A 17 -18.81 -12.04 6.99
N LEU A 18 -18.71 -13.37 6.97
CA LEU A 18 -17.94 -14.08 5.94
C LEU A 18 -18.55 -13.96 4.54
N ALA A 19 -19.89 -13.83 4.44
CA ALA A 19 -20.55 -13.53 3.17
C ALA A 19 -20.23 -12.10 2.70
N THR A 20 -20.23 -11.12 3.60
CA THR A 20 -19.82 -9.73 3.31
C THR A 20 -18.37 -9.67 2.83
N VAL A 21 -17.44 -10.32 3.54
CA VAL A 21 -16.02 -10.41 3.14
C VAL A 21 -15.89 -10.99 1.74
N ARG A 22 -16.58 -12.11 1.45
CA ARG A 22 -16.57 -12.73 0.11
C ARG A 22 -17.07 -11.78 -0.97
N SER A 23 -18.22 -11.17 -0.76
CA SER A 23 -18.81 -10.23 -1.72
C SER A 23 -17.87 -9.08 -2.06
N MET A 24 -17.17 -8.55 -1.05
CA MET A 24 -16.17 -7.49 -1.24
C MET A 24 -14.95 -7.98 -2.03
N VAL A 25 -14.39 -9.15 -1.71
CA VAL A 25 -13.26 -9.73 -2.45
C VAL A 25 -13.63 -9.97 -3.91
N ASP A 26 -14.82 -10.50 -4.18
CA ASP A 26 -15.33 -10.68 -5.54
C ASP A 26 -15.59 -9.34 -6.25
N GLY A 27 -16.01 -8.32 -5.51
CA GLY A 27 -16.11 -6.94 -5.97
C GLY A 27 -14.77 -6.42 -6.51
N VAL A 28 -13.68 -6.61 -5.75
CA VAL A 28 -12.34 -6.14 -6.14
C VAL A 28 -11.89 -6.75 -7.46
N ARG A 29 -12.13 -8.05 -7.67
CA ARG A 29 -11.81 -8.73 -8.95
C ARG A 29 -12.57 -8.14 -10.14
N ARG A 30 -13.75 -7.56 -9.91
CA ARG A 30 -14.58 -6.87 -10.91
C ARG A 30 -14.29 -5.37 -10.99
N GLY A 31 -13.18 -4.89 -10.42
CA GLY A 31 -12.79 -3.49 -10.42
C GLY A 31 -13.57 -2.61 -9.43
N ARG A 32 -14.36 -3.20 -8.53
CA ARG A 32 -15.14 -2.49 -7.50
C ARG A 32 -14.44 -2.58 -6.15
N GLY A 33 -13.77 -1.50 -5.76
CA GLY A 33 -13.18 -1.37 -4.42
C GLY A 33 -14.23 -1.09 -3.33
N GLY A 34 -13.82 -1.19 -2.06
CA GLY A 34 -14.67 -0.88 -0.92
C GLY A 34 -13.89 -0.86 0.40
N VAL A 35 -14.57 -0.42 1.47
CA VAL A 35 -14.01 -0.37 2.83
C VAL A 35 -14.88 -1.19 3.77
N LEU A 36 -14.26 -2.07 4.55
CA LEU A 36 -14.93 -2.86 5.58
C LEU A 36 -14.45 -2.39 6.95
N LEU A 37 -15.37 -1.89 7.77
CA LEU A 37 -15.12 -1.58 9.18
C LEU A 37 -15.58 -2.75 10.04
N VAL A 38 -14.66 -3.34 10.81
CA VAL A 38 -14.97 -4.42 11.75
C VAL A 38 -14.95 -3.87 13.17
N SER A 39 -16.14 -3.68 13.75
CA SER A 39 -16.35 -3.26 15.14
C SER A 39 -16.86 -4.41 16.00
N GLY A 40 -16.70 -4.29 17.32
CA GLY A 40 -17.16 -5.30 18.28
C GLY A 40 -16.31 -5.34 19.54
N GLU A 41 -16.75 -6.11 20.54
CA GLU A 41 -16.09 -6.24 21.85
C GLU A 41 -14.66 -6.80 21.75
N ALA A 42 -13.83 -6.49 22.74
CA ALA A 42 -12.51 -7.12 22.88
C ALA A 42 -12.67 -8.64 22.97
N GLY A 43 -11.80 -9.41 22.30
CA GLY A 43 -11.87 -10.87 22.32
C GLY A 43 -12.93 -11.52 21.40
N ILE A 44 -13.88 -10.77 20.81
CA ILE A 44 -14.95 -11.34 19.94
C ILE A 44 -14.43 -11.95 18.61
N GLY A 45 -13.13 -11.91 18.34
CA GLY A 45 -12.54 -12.51 17.13
C GLY A 45 -12.38 -11.58 15.92
N LYS A 46 -12.38 -10.26 16.11
CA LYS A 46 -12.16 -9.28 15.00
C LYS A 46 -10.86 -9.56 14.23
N SER A 47 -9.76 -9.81 14.94
CA SER A 47 -8.47 -10.14 14.32
C SER A 47 -8.53 -11.45 13.53
N ARG A 48 -9.30 -12.43 14.00
CA ARG A 48 -9.52 -13.71 13.30
C ARG A 48 -10.31 -13.49 12.00
N LEU A 49 -11.36 -12.66 12.04
CA LEU A 49 -12.14 -12.30 10.84
C LEU A 49 -11.28 -11.57 9.80
N LEU A 50 -10.45 -10.62 10.22
CA LEU A 50 -9.53 -9.91 9.32
C LEU A 50 -8.47 -10.85 8.71
N ARG A 51 -7.96 -11.81 9.48
CA ARG A 51 -7.02 -12.83 8.96
C ARG A 51 -7.68 -13.71 7.89
N GLU A 52 -8.90 -14.17 8.15
CA GLU A 52 -9.68 -14.97 7.20
C GLU A 52 -9.98 -14.18 5.91
N ALA A 53 -10.33 -12.90 6.03
CA ALA A 53 -10.51 -12.02 4.87
C ALA A 53 -9.23 -11.87 4.04
N ALA A 54 -8.09 -11.71 4.71
CA ALA A 54 -6.79 -11.65 4.07
C ALA A 54 -6.43 -12.98 3.36
N GLU A 55 -6.66 -14.13 3.98
CA GLU A 55 -6.45 -15.45 3.38
C GLU A 55 -7.31 -15.64 2.12
N ARG A 56 -8.60 -15.35 2.20
CA ARG A 56 -9.51 -15.42 1.03
C ARG A 56 -9.10 -14.52 -0.11
N ALA A 57 -8.64 -13.30 0.20
CA ALA A 57 -8.14 -12.39 -0.83
C ALA A 57 -6.87 -12.93 -1.50
N ARG A 58 -5.95 -13.56 -0.74
CA ARG A 58 -4.77 -14.23 -1.31
C ARG A 58 -5.16 -15.42 -2.18
N ASP A 59 -6.08 -16.27 -1.73
CA ASP A 59 -6.57 -17.42 -2.49
C ASP A 59 -7.25 -16.98 -3.80
N ALA A 60 -7.86 -15.79 -3.80
CA ALA A 60 -8.43 -15.15 -4.99
C ALA A 60 -7.39 -14.48 -5.91
N GLY A 61 -6.10 -14.60 -5.61
CA GLY A 61 -5.00 -14.01 -6.38
C GLY A 61 -4.81 -12.51 -6.18
N LEU A 62 -5.41 -11.91 -5.15
CA LEU A 62 -5.24 -10.49 -4.85
C LEU A 62 -3.98 -10.24 -4.03
N ALA A 63 -3.31 -9.11 -4.30
CA ALA A 63 -2.26 -8.62 -3.43
C ALA A 63 -2.86 -8.17 -2.09
N VAL A 64 -2.32 -8.68 -0.98
CA VAL A 64 -2.78 -8.37 0.37
C VAL A 64 -1.64 -7.79 1.19
N ALA A 65 -1.92 -6.68 1.87
CA ALA A 65 -1.02 -6.09 2.84
C ALA A 65 -1.74 -5.73 4.12
N THR A 66 -0.99 -5.72 5.21
CA THR A 66 -1.48 -5.49 6.57
C THR A 66 -0.62 -4.45 7.25
N GLY A 67 -1.23 -3.61 8.07
CA GLY A 67 -0.52 -2.73 8.99
C GLY A 67 -1.16 -2.73 10.37
N ARG A 68 -0.38 -2.39 11.39
CA ARG A 68 -0.77 -2.53 12.79
C ARG A 68 -1.00 -1.17 13.45
N ALA A 69 -2.20 -1.01 14.02
CA ALA A 69 -2.48 0.06 14.96
C ALA A 69 -1.92 -0.33 16.32
N VAL A 70 -1.03 0.50 16.87
CA VAL A 70 -0.63 0.42 18.28
C VAL A 70 -0.76 1.80 18.89
N GLU A 71 -0.95 1.84 20.20
CA GLU A 71 -0.97 3.08 20.96
C GLU A 71 0.36 3.84 20.79
N GLY A 72 0.28 5.16 20.60
CA GLY A 72 1.45 6.00 20.33
C GLY A 72 2.09 5.83 18.94
N GLY A 73 1.56 4.97 18.07
CA GLY A 73 2.15 4.68 16.75
C GLY A 73 1.94 5.75 15.68
N GLY A 74 1.14 6.80 15.95
CA GLY A 74 0.77 7.83 14.98
C GLY A 74 -0.45 7.46 14.11
N THR A 75 -1.28 8.45 13.78
CA THR A 75 -2.63 8.31 13.20
C THR A 75 -2.71 7.47 11.92
N TYR A 76 -1.66 7.47 11.10
CA TYR A 76 -1.66 6.82 9.78
C TYR A 76 -0.71 5.62 9.66
N ARG A 77 -0.06 5.21 10.75
CA ARG A 77 0.94 4.13 10.69
C ARG A 77 0.42 2.82 10.10
N PRO A 78 -0.80 2.33 10.43
CA PRO A 78 -1.30 1.09 9.84
C PRO A 78 -1.42 1.19 8.32
N LEU A 79 -1.86 2.35 7.82
CA LEU A 79 -2.00 2.59 6.39
C LEU A 79 -0.63 2.72 5.72
N SER A 80 0.33 3.41 6.35
CA SER A 80 1.69 3.54 5.85
C SER A 80 2.43 2.21 5.78
N GLU A 81 2.29 1.33 6.79
CA GLU A 81 2.85 -0.02 6.80
C GLU A 81 2.27 -0.88 5.68
N ALA A 82 0.94 -0.93 5.57
CA ALA A 82 0.26 -1.71 4.53
C ALA A 82 0.65 -1.22 3.12
N LEU A 83 0.69 0.10 2.91
CA LEU A 83 1.10 0.67 1.63
C LEU A 83 2.59 0.45 1.35
N GLY A 84 3.46 0.47 2.35
CA GLY A 84 4.86 0.10 2.19
C GLY A 84 5.02 -1.33 1.68
N ALA A 85 4.31 -2.28 2.30
CA ALA A 85 4.31 -3.69 1.90
C ALA A 85 3.73 -3.92 0.50
N LEU A 86 2.68 -3.19 0.11
CA LEU A 86 2.16 -3.30 -1.26
C LEU A 86 3.18 -2.85 -2.30
N ARG A 87 4.08 -1.91 -1.98
CA ARG A 87 5.06 -1.40 -2.95
C ARG A 87 6.21 -2.34 -3.21
N SER A 88 6.69 -3.05 -2.18
CA SER A 88 7.67 -4.11 -2.41
C SER A 88 7.06 -5.22 -3.28
N ALA A 89 5.74 -5.40 -3.23
CA ALA A 89 5.00 -6.37 -4.03
C ALA A 89 4.49 -5.85 -5.40
N THR A 90 4.47 -4.53 -5.66
CA THR A 90 3.98 -3.96 -6.93
C THR A 90 5.04 -3.09 -7.61
N PRO A 91 5.74 -3.62 -8.63
CA PRO A 91 6.80 -2.88 -9.34
C PRO A 91 6.29 -1.76 -10.28
N HIS A 92 5.09 -1.21 -10.10
CA HIS A 92 4.44 -0.33 -11.10
C HIS A 92 3.81 0.96 -10.52
N LEU A 93 4.30 1.48 -9.39
CA LEU A 93 3.75 2.71 -8.79
C LEU A 93 3.92 3.94 -9.70
N LEU A 94 5.02 3.96 -10.44
CA LEU A 94 5.30 4.89 -11.50
C LEU A 94 5.00 4.18 -12.83
N VAL A 95 4.24 4.83 -13.68
CA VAL A 95 3.95 4.38 -15.05
C VAL A 95 4.55 5.36 -16.05
N PRO A 96 5.12 4.86 -17.16
CA PRO A 96 5.41 5.70 -18.32
C PRO A 96 4.12 6.30 -18.86
N ALA A 97 4.15 7.59 -19.19
CA ALA A 97 3.07 8.35 -19.80
C ALA A 97 3.67 9.28 -20.86
N GLY A 98 3.95 8.72 -22.04
CA GLY A 98 4.78 9.39 -23.04
C GLY A 98 6.22 9.56 -22.54
N ASP A 99 6.77 10.76 -22.72
CA ASP A 99 8.09 11.15 -22.20
C ASP A 99 8.03 11.60 -20.73
N GLU A 100 7.17 11.01 -19.91
CA GLU A 100 7.08 11.30 -18.47
C GLU A 100 6.84 10.04 -17.64
N LEU A 101 7.27 10.09 -16.38
CA LEU A 101 6.86 9.16 -15.33
C LEU A 101 5.75 9.80 -14.50
N ARG A 102 4.65 9.07 -14.32
CA ARG A 102 3.49 9.48 -13.54
C ARG A 102 3.20 8.49 -12.43
N TRP A 103 2.83 9.00 -11.27
CA TRP A 103 2.25 8.17 -10.23
C TRP A 103 0.89 7.66 -10.70
N ARG A 104 0.65 6.34 -10.60
CA ARG A 104 -0.66 5.77 -10.93
C ARG A 104 -1.79 6.45 -10.15
N HIS A 105 -1.55 6.73 -8.86
CA HIS A 105 -2.51 7.40 -7.99
C HIS A 105 -1.83 8.38 -7.03
N THR A 106 -2.51 9.51 -6.74
CA THR A 106 -2.00 10.53 -5.81
C THR A 106 -1.87 10.00 -4.37
N LEU A 107 -2.82 9.18 -3.91
CA LEU A 107 -2.77 8.59 -2.57
C LEU A 107 -1.56 7.67 -2.37
N THR A 108 -1.19 6.91 -3.40
CA THR A 108 0.00 6.06 -3.35
C THR A 108 1.25 6.91 -3.18
N ARG A 109 1.38 8.03 -3.93
CA ARG A 109 2.49 8.98 -3.77
C ARG A 109 2.58 9.53 -2.35
N GLU A 110 1.47 10.04 -1.80
CA GLU A 110 1.46 10.63 -0.45
C GLU A 110 1.88 9.62 0.61
N ALA A 111 1.31 8.42 0.56
CA ALA A 111 1.74 7.35 1.44
C ALA A 111 3.22 6.98 1.21
N VAL A 112 3.76 7.15 -0.01
CA VAL A 112 5.18 6.88 -0.27
C VAL A 112 6.04 7.86 0.45
N LEU A 113 5.77 9.13 0.21
CA LEU A 113 6.58 10.18 0.78
C LEU A 113 6.45 10.24 2.30
N ALA A 114 5.29 9.85 2.86
CA ALA A 114 5.07 9.74 4.30
C ALA A 114 5.79 8.54 4.95
N GLY A 115 5.89 7.41 4.24
CA GLY A 115 6.47 6.18 4.77
C GLY A 115 8.00 6.06 4.62
N VAL A 116 8.62 6.86 3.75
CA VAL A 116 10.08 6.80 3.52
C VAL A 116 10.78 7.83 4.41
N THR A 117 11.62 7.35 5.32
CA THR A 117 12.40 8.17 6.25
C THR A 117 13.47 9.01 5.53
N PRO A 118 13.98 10.12 6.13
CA PRO A 118 15.06 10.89 5.53
C PRO A 118 16.31 10.07 5.12
N PRO A 119 16.81 9.11 5.93
CA PRO A 119 17.93 8.26 5.54
C PRO A 119 17.62 7.34 4.36
N GLU A 120 16.44 6.72 4.34
CA GLU A 120 16.02 5.86 3.23
C GLU A 120 15.87 6.66 1.93
N ARG A 121 15.33 7.89 2.01
CA ARG A 121 15.26 8.81 0.86
C ARG A 121 16.65 9.12 0.32
N ALA A 122 17.62 9.41 1.19
CA ALA A 122 18.99 9.68 0.78
C ALA A 122 19.63 8.44 0.11
N ALA A 123 19.40 7.25 0.66
CA ALA A 123 19.94 6.00 0.12
C ALA A 123 19.34 5.64 -1.26
N VAL A 124 18.04 5.89 -1.45
CA VAL A 124 17.38 5.71 -2.75
C VAL A 124 17.84 6.77 -3.75
N ALA A 125 17.94 8.03 -3.33
CA ALA A 125 18.40 9.14 -4.17
C ALA A 125 19.84 8.93 -4.67
N ARG A 126 20.76 8.46 -3.80
CA ARG A 126 22.13 8.11 -4.19
C ARG A 126 22.17 7.01 -5.24
N ARG A 127 21.50 5.87 -4.98
CA ARG A 127 21.42 4.77 -5.94
C ARG A 127 20.83 5.20 -7.29
N ALA A 128 19.78 6.01 -7.27
CA ALA A 128 19.20 6.56 -8.49
C ALA A 128 20.17 7.51 -9.20
N ALA A 129 20.92 8.33 -8.46
CA ALA A 129 21.93 9.22 -9.02
C ALA A 129 23.04 8.44 -9.70
N ASP A 130 23.57 7.39 -9.06
CA ASP A 130 24.63 6.54 -9.63
C ASP A 130 24.18 5.91 -10.95
N VAL A 131 22.94 5.42 -11.02
CA VAL A 131 22.36 4.85 -12.24
C VAL A 131 22.14 5.90 -13.33
N LEU A 132 21.72 7.12 -12.99
CA LEU A 132 21.50 8.17 -13.98
C LEU A 132 22.83 8.72 -14.52
N LEU A 133 23.79 8.99 -13.63
CA LEU A 133 25.12 9.47 -14.01
C LEU A 133 25.88 8.45 -14.88
N SER A 134 25.80 7.15 -14.53
CA SER A 134 26.41 6.09 -15.35
C SER A 134 25.79 5.95 -16.75
N ARG A 135 24.55 6.44 -16.94
CA ARG A 135 23.89 6.53 -18.25
C ARG A 135 24.19 7.82 -19.02
N GLY A 136 25.09 8.66 -18.50
CA GLY A 136 25.47 9.93 -19.12
C GLY A 136 24.49 11.08 -18.89
N GLU A 137 23.55 10.95 -17.94
CA GLU A 137 22.70 12.09 -17.58
C GLU A 137 23.54 13.20 -16.89
N PRO A 138 23.35 14.48 -17.27
CA PRO A 138 24.03 15.58 -16.62
C PRO A 138 23.70 15.67 -15.12
N ALA A 139 24.68 16.00 -14.29
CA ALA A 139 24.51 16.10 -12.83
C ALA A 139 23.34 17.00 -12.40
N ARG A 140 23.09 18.11 -13.12
CA ARG A 140 21.94 19.00 -12.89
C ARG A 140 20.59 18.29 -13.08
N CYS A 141 20.47 17.48 -14.13
CA CYS A 141 19.26 16.73 -14.45
C CYS A 141 19.06 15.58 -13.45
N THR A 142 20.14 14.90 -13.08
CA THR A 142 20.14 13.89 -12.01
C THR A 142 19.68 14.48 -10.67
N ALA A 143 20.30 15.58 -10.22
CA ALA A 143 19.95 16.23 -8.95
C ALA A 143 18.48 16.65 -8.91
N ARG A 144 17.96 17.20 -10.01
CA ARG A 144 16.56 17.59 -10.12
C ARG A 144 15.62 16.40 -10.11
N ARG A 145 15.97 15.27 -10.75
CA ARG A 145 15.17 14.04 -10.77
C ARG A 145 15.09 13.35 -9.41
N ILE A 146 16.21 13.26 -8.69
CA ILE A 146 16.25 12.55 -7.40
C ILE A 146 15.63 13.37 -6.26
N THR A 147 15.59 14.71 -6.39
CA THR A 147 14.94 15.61 -5.42
C THR A 147 13.49 15.94 -5.77
N TRP A 148 13.02 15.50 -6.94
CA TRP A 148 11.70 15.82 -7.44
C TRP A 148 10.58 15.29 -6.55
N ARG A 149 9.58 16.15 -6.31
CA ARG A 149 8.38 15.81 -5.55
C ARG A 149 7.09 16.12 -6.29
N GLY A 150 7.13 16.49 -7.57
CA GLY A 150 5.93 16.87 -8.33
C GLY A 150 4.96 15.70 -8.59
N ARG A 151 4.03 15.92 -9.54
CA ARG A 151 3.09 14.88 -10.02
C ARG A 151 3.53 14.20 -11.33
N ARG A 152 4.21 14.95 -12.21
CA ARG A 152 4.91 14.48 -13.42
C ARG A 152 6.42 14.71 -13.34
N LEU A 153 7.20 13.67 -13.59
CA LEU A 153 8.65 13.79 -13.79
C LEU A 153 8.96 13.51 -15.25
N PRO A 154 9.58 14.43 -15.99
CA PRO A 154 9.89 14.16 -17.40
C PRO A 154 10.94 13.05 -17.52
N ALA A 155 10.74 12.17 -18.50
CA ALA A 155 11.55 11.01 -18.83
C ALA A 155 12.82 11.39 -19.60
N ARG A 156 12.87 12.60 -20.16
CA ARG A 156 14.07 13.17 -20.77
C ARG A 156 14.57 14.36 -19.96
N CYS A 157 15.90 14.51 -19.90
CA CYS A 157 16.54 15.72 -19.41
C CYS A 157 16.25 16.86 -20.38
N ASP A 158 15.65 17.95 -19.91
CA ASP A 158 15.54 19.19 -20.65
C ASP A 158 16.74 20.08 -20.27
N PRO A 159 17.54 20.53 -21.24
CA PRO A 159 18.70 21.37 -20.96
C PRO A 159 18.34 22.76 -20.42
N ARG A 160 17.08 23.21 -20.53
CA ARG A 160 16.60 24.51 -20.00
C ARG A 160 16.24 24.47 -18.52
N TRP A 161 16.45 23.34 -17.86
CA TRP A 161 16.18 23.13 -16.44
C TRP A 161 17.24 23.61 -15.47
#